data_AF-A0A3E1DFK4-F1
#
_entry.id   AF-A0A3E1DFK4-F1
#
_cell.length_a   1.000
_cell.length_b   1.000
_cell.length_c   1.000
_cell.angle_alpha   90.00
_cell.angle_beta   90.00
_cell.angle_gamma   90.00
#
_symmetry.space_group_name_H-M   'P 1'
#
loop_
_entity.id
_entity.type
_entity.pdbx_description
1 polymer ?
#
loop_
_entity_poly.entity_id
_entity_poly.type
_entity_poly.pdbx_seq_one_letter_code
_entity_poly.pdbx_strand_id
1 'polypeptide(L)'
;MNTILNQTRSAFYIGTFAVSVLIGGIGLASAASINATLNGDQEVPPVSTSASGIGKIEVALDKSIRGSITTTGIDGTAAHVHEAPAGKNGPVIITLKKTSANVWEIPSGASLTDAQFANYKAGDLYLNVHSVAHRDGEIRGQIKEDRSHR
;
A
#
# COMPACT_ATOMS: atom_id res chain seq x y z
N MET A 1 -2.61 83.52 7.84
CA MET A 1 -3.39 83.47 9.09
C MET A 1 -3.10 82.15 9.77
N ASN A 2 -2.56 82.25 10.99
CA ASN A 2 -2.30 81.29 12.08
C ASN A 2 -2.41 79.78 11.77
N THR A 3 -1.50 78.93 12.25
CA THR A 3 -1.54 78.48 13.67
C THR A 3 -0.29 77.67 14.06
N ILE A 4 0.45 78.17 15.09
CA ILE A 4 1.00 77.50 16.31
C ILE A 4 2.05 76.37 16.12
N LEU A 5 3.34 76.58 16.48
CA LEU A 5 4.06 76.31 17.77
C LEU A 5 4.15 74.80 18.14
N ASN A 6 5.17 74.22 18.78
CA ASN A 6 6.59 74.47 19.04
C ASN A 6 7.13 73.24 19.83
N GLN A 7 8.45 73.05 19.86
CA GLN A 7 9.28 72.35 20.88
C GLN A 7 9.38 70.80 20.95
N THR A 8 10.61 70.36 20.64
CA THR A 8 11.54 69.50 21.45
C THR A 8 11.19 68.06 21.82
N ARG A 9 12.12 67.12 21.59
CA ARG A 9 13.11 66.57 22.56
C ARG A 9 13.71 65.26 22.02
N SER A 10 15.03 65.12 22.15
CA SER A 10 15.81 63.90 21.94
C SER A 10 15.37 62.74 22.85
N ALA A 11 15.45 61.49 22.39
CA ALA A 11 15.64 60.32 23.25
C ALA A 11 16.21 59.11 22.48
N PHE A 12 16.96 58.31 23.21
CA PHE A 12 17.91 57.26 22.82
C PHE A 12 17.40 55.88 23.32
N TYR A 13 17.71 54.79 22.60
CA TYR A 13 17.59 53.33 22.92
C TYR A 13 16.16 52.75 23.14
N ILE A 14 15.79 51.46 22.92
CA ILE A 14 16.35 50.10 23.13
C ILE A 14 15.57 49.16 22.16
N GLY A 15 16.17 48.30 21.31
CA GLY A 15 16.55 46.91 21.59
C GLY A 15 15.44 45.87 21.28
N THR A 16 15.73 44.83 20.48
CA THR A 16 15.49 43.38 20.75
C THR A 16 15.50 42.47 19.49
N PHE A 17 16.18 41.33 19.67
CA PHE A 17 15.96 39.98 19.10
C PHE A 17 15.83 39.78 17.58
N ALA A 18 16.95 39.40 16.93
CA ALA A 18 16.90 38.62 15.70
C ALA A 18 16.69 37.14 16.07
N VAL A 19 15.52 36.59 15.75
CA VAL A 19 15.20 35.16 15.88
C VAL A 19 15.85 34.40 14.72
N SER A 20 16.79 33.52 15.07
CA SER A 20 17.37 32.54 14.15
C SER A 20 16.31 31.54 13.70
N VAL A 21 16.02 31.47 12.40
CA VAL A 21 15.24 30.38 11.82
C VAL A 21 16.22 29.37 11.22
N LEU A 22 16.54 28.34 12.01
CA LEU A 22 17.05 27.07 11.53
C LEU A 22 15.89 26.34 10.85
N ILE A 23 15.84 26.34 9.51
CA ILE A 23 14.95 25.44 8.78
C ILE A 23 15.58 24.04 8.85
N GLY A 24 15.20 23.29 9.89
CA GLY A 24 15.39 21.85 9.92
C GLY A 24 14.52 21.22 8.84
N GLY A 25 15.13 20.65 7.80
CA GLY A 25 14.44 19.80 6.84
C GLY A 25 13.90 18.57 7.56
N ILE A 26 12.62 18.58 7.88
CA ILE A 26 11.91 17.38 8.30
C ILE A 26 11.65 16.60 7.02
N GLY A 27 12.53 15.64 6.70
CA GLY A 27 12.21 14.61 5.73
C GLY A 27 10.97 13.86 6.23
N LEU A 28 9.83 14.11 5.60
CA LEU A 28 8.61 13.32 5.80
C LEU A 28 8.96 11.85 5.54
N ALA A 29 8.60 11.00 6.50
CA ALA A 29 8.83 9.56 6.47
C ALA A 29 8.38 8.93 5.14
N SER A 30 9.18 7.99 4.63
CA SER A 30 8.81 7.12 3.51
C SER A 30 7.46 6.44 3.79
N ALA A 31 6.48 6.66 2.92
CA ALA A 31 5.18 6.00 3.01
C ALA A 31 5.33 4.50 2.66
N ALA A 32 4.77 3.68 3.54
CA ALA A 32 4.83 2.22 3.61
C ALA A 32 4.85 1.44 2.27
N SER A 33 5.69 0.41 2.21
CA SER A 33 5.69 -0.61 1.16
C SER A 33 4.34 -1.34 1.13
N ILE A 34 3.56 -1.06 0.08
CA ILE A 34 2.34 -1.80 -0.28
C ILE A 34 2.70 -2.71 -1.45
N ASN A 35 2.44 -4.01 -1.30
CA ASN A 35 2.92 -5.00 -2.29
C ASN A 35 1.84 -5.37 -3.30
N ALA A 36 0.57 -5.06 -3.02
CA ALA A 36 -0.54 -5.12 -3.97
C ALA A 36 -1.72 -4.24 -3.52
N THR A 37 -2.36 -3.57 -4.47
CA THR A 37 -3.69 -2.94 -4.30
C THR A 37 -4.70 -3.72 -5.12
N LEU A 38 -5.75 -4.21 -4.46
CA LEU A 38 -6.76 -5.06 -5.06
C LEU A 38 -8.03 -4.26 -5.38
N ASN A 39 -8.58 -4.42 -6.58
CA ASN A 39 -9.86 -3.87 -7.01
C ASN A 39 -10.48 -4.72 -8.13
N GLY A 40 -11.74 -4.45 -8.46
CA GLY A 40 -12.48 -5.22 -9.48
C GLY A 40 -12.04 -4.94 -10.92
N ASP A 41 -11.46 -3.77 -11.21
CA ASP A 41 -10.97 -3.43 -12.56
C ASP A 41 -9.81 -4.33 -13.02
N GLN A 42 -9.09 -4.92 -12.07
CA GLN A 42 -7.98 -5.84 -12.34
C GLN A 42 -8.43 -7.28 -12.59
N GLU A 43 -9.69 -7.64 -12.27
CA GLU A 43 -10.25 -8.95 -12.60
C GLU A 43 -10.27 -9.18 -14.11
N VAL A 44 -10.31 -10.46 -14.52
CA VAL A 44 -10.42 -10.84 -15.93
C VAL A 44 -11.56 -11.84 -16.06
N PRO A 45 -12.74 -11.43 -16.55
CA PRO A 45 -13.12 -10.06 -16.95
C PRO A 45 -13.26 -9.08 -15.76
N PRO A 46 -13.18 -7.75 -15.98
CA PRO A 46 -13.35 -6.76 -14.91
C PRO A 46 -14.69 -6.83 -14.20
N VAL A 47 -14.70 -6.56 -12.90
CA VAL A 47 -15.89 -6.55 -12.04
C VAL A 47 -16.19 -5.13 -11.58
N SER A 48 -17.42 -4.66 -11.79
CA SER A 48 -17.88 -3.38 -11.26
C SER A 48 -18.28 -3.53 -9.79
N THR A 49 -17.40 -3.11 -8.89
CA THR A 49 -17.59 -3.17 -7.43
C THR A 49 -16.89 -1.99 -6.76
N SER A 50 -17.36 -1.59 -5.59
CA SER A 50 -16.63 -0.67 -4.70
C SER A 50 -15.68 -1.40 -3.73
N ALA A 51 -15.65 -2.75 -3.78
CA ALA A 51 -14.77 -3.55 -2.97
C ALA A 51 -13.30 -3.26 -3.27
N SER A 52 -12.46 -3.33 -2.25
CA SER A 52 -11.02 -3.13 -2.37
C SER A 52 -10.23 -3.95 -1.36
N GLY A 53 -8.94 -4.09 -1.60
CA GLY A 53 -8.03 -4.74 -0.67
C GLY A 53 -6.61 -4.21 -0.74
N ILE A 54 -5.86 -4.41 0.34
CA ILE A 54 -4.44 -4.10 0.46
C ILE A 54 -3.71 -5.39 0.81
N GLY A 55 -2.79 -5.80 -0.07
CA GLY A 55 -1.90 -6.93 0.13
C GLY A 55 -0.53 -6.49 0.61
N LYS A 56 -0.06 -7.09 1.71
CA LYS A 56 1.31 -6.97 2.22
C LYS A 56 1.95 -8.35 2.21
N ILE A 57 2.71 -8.64 1.17
CA ILE A 57 3.31 -9.94 0.91
C ILE A 57 4.83 -9.83 0.93
N GLU A 58 5.47 -10.62 1.77
CA GLU A 58 6.93 -10.76 1.80
C GLU A 58 7.30 -12.11 1.20
N VAL A 59 8.25 -12.10 0.27
CA VAL A 59 8.86 -13.31 -0.28
C VAL A 59 10.36 -13.23 -0.05
N ALA A 60 10.89 -14.15 0.76
CA ALA A 60 12.30 -14.20 1.09
C ALA A 60 13.11 -14.96 0.01
N LEU A 61 14.45 -14.84 0.08
CA LEU A 61 15.35 -15.50 -0.87
C LEU A 61 15.33 -17.03 -0.77
N ASP A 62 14.93 -17.58 0.38
CA ASP A 62 14.68 -19.01 0.58
C ASP A 62 13.32 -19.47 0.02
N LYS A 63 12.60 -18.56 -0.67
CA LYS A 63 11.29 -18.75 -1.32
C LYS A 63 10.13 -18.85 -0.33
N SER A 64 10.38 -18.70 0.97
CA SER A 64 9.29 -18.60 1.94
C SER A 64 8.46 -17.35 1.65
N ILE A 65 7.14 -17.52 1.73
CA ILE A 65 6.17 -16.46 1.48
C ILE A 65 5.28 -16.28 2.70
N ARG A 66 5.08 -15.02 3.10
CA ARG A 66 4.27 -14.63 4.25
C ARG A 66 3.54 -13.34 3.93
N GLY A 67 2.49 -13.06 4.69
CA GLY A 67 1.78 -11.81 4.55
C GLY A 67 0.28 -11.95 4.71
N SER A 68 -0.41 -10.85 4.41
CA SER A 68 -1.85 -10.76 4.57
C SER A 68 -2.51 -9.87 3.53
N ILE A 69 -3.83 -10.03 3.43
CA ILE A 69 -4.74 -9.14 2.72
C ILE A 69 -5.72 -8.57 3.74
N THR A 70 -5.88 -7.26 3.75
CA THR A 70 -7.00 -6.60 4.42
C THR A 70 -7.97 -6.10 3.37
N THR A 71 -9.25 -6.41 3.52
CA THR A 71 -10.31 -6.11 2.56
C THR A 71 -11.31 -5.10 3.12
N THR A 72 -11.99 -4.38 2.22
CA THR A 72 -13.03 -3.39 2.52
C THR A 72 -14.17 -3.53 1.52
N GLY A 73 -15.42 -3.50 1.99
CA GLY A 73 -16.61 -3.53 1.13
C GLY A 73 -16.93 -4.88 0.48
N ILE A 74 -16.38 -5.98 1.01
CA ILE A 74 -16.58 -7.34 0.52
C ILE A 74 -16.76 -8.31 1.69
N ASP A 75 -17.74 -9.21 1.60
CA ASP A 75 -17.79 -10.40 2.46
C ASP A 75 -17.08 -11.56 1.75
N GLY A 76 -15.77 -11.61 1.94
CA GLY A 76 -14.92 -12.56 1.22
C GLY A 76 -15.17 -14.00 1.66
N THR A 77 -15.26 -14.90 0.69
CA THR A 77 -15.48 -16.35 0.88
C THR A 77 -14.21 -17.17 0.69
N ALA A 78 -13.27 -16.68 -0.14
CA ALA A 78 -11.96 -17.26 -0.34
C ALA A 78 -10.95 -16.18 -0.76
N ALA A 79 -9.67 -16.44 -0.50
CA ALA A 79 -8.58 -15.61 -1.01
C ALA A 79 -7.40 -16.49 -1.42
N HIS A 80 -6.74 -16.12 -2.52
CA HIS A 80 -5.71 -16.94 -3.16
C HIS A 80 -4.52 -16.10 -3.61
N VAL A 81 -3.34 -16.74 -3.64
CA VAL A 81 -2.26 -16.36 -4.56
C VAL A 81 -2.40 -17.21 -5.81
N HIS A 82 -2.35 -16.57 -6.97
CA HIS A 82 -2.34 -17.21 -8.28
C HIS A 82 -1.07 -16.85 -9.05
N GLU A 83 -0.84 -17.59 -10.14
CA GLU A 83 0.31 -17.44 -11.03
C GLU A 83 -0.12 -17.12 -12.47
N ALA A 84 -0.12 -15.84 -12.83
CA ALA A 84 -0.19 -15.37 -14.21
C ALA A 84 0.27 -13.90 -14.32
N PRO A 85 0.75 -13.48 -15.50
CA PRO A 85 0.96 -12.07 -15.78
C PRO A 85 -0.35 -11.28 -15.71
N ALA A 86 -0.23 -9.98 -15.51
CA ALA A 86 -1.38 -9.06 -15.50
C ALA A 86 -2.25 -9.22 -16.76
N GLY A 87 -3.57 -9.24 -16.57
CA GLY A 87 -4.54 -9.40 -17.67
C GLY A 87 -4.80 -10.85 -18.10
N LYS A 88 -4.24 -11.86 -17.40
CA LYS A 88 -4.54 -13.28 -17.63
C LYS A 88 -4.92 -14.00 -16.35
N ASN A 89 -5.75 -15.05 -16.48
CA ASN A 89 -6.07 -15.95 -15.37
C ASN A 89 -5.05 -17.07 -15.29
N GLY A 90 -4.70 -17.45 -14.06
CA GLY A 90 -3.73 -18.49 -13.75
C GLY A 90 -4.20 -19.44 -12.65
N PRO A 91 -3.51 -20.57 -12.45
CA PRO A 91 -3.84 -21.51 -11.39
C PRO A 91 -3.66 -20.88 -10.00
N VAL A 92 -4.42 -21.39 -9.03
CA VAL A 92 -4.19 -21.13 -7.60
C VAL A 92 -2.91 -21.84 -7.19
N ILE A 93 -2.00 -21.13 -6.53
CA ILE A 93 -0.76 -21.70 -5.98
C ILE A 93 -0.75 -21.71 -4.46
N ILE A 94 -1.49 -20.80 -3.81
CA ILE A 94 -1.64 -20.76 -2.35
C ILE A 94 -3.07 -20.35 -2.00
N THR A 95 -3.71 -21.09 -1.10
CA THR A 95 -4.98 -20.68 -0.47
C THR A 95 -4.70 -19.99 0.86
N LEU A 96 -5.21 -18.77 1.01
CA LEU A 96 -5.08 -18.01 2.25
C LEU A 96 -6.11 -18.45 3.28
N LYS A 97 -5.78 -18.28 4.55
CA LYS A 97 -6.67 -18.53 5.68
C LYS A 97 -7.37 -17.24 6.10
N LYS A 98 -8.70 -17.27 6.21
CA LYS A 98 -9.47 -16.18 6.83
C LYS A 98 -9.16 -16.14 8.34
N THR A 99 -8.60 -15.05 8.84
CA THR A 99 -8.25 -14.89 10.27
C THR A 99 -9.17 -13.92 11.01
N SER A 100 -9.84 -13.03 10.28
CA SER A 100 -10.93 -12.20 10.79
C SER A 100 -11.98 -11.97 9.70
N ALA A 101 -13.03 -11.19 9.98
CA ALA A 101 -14.07 -10.89 9.00
C ALA A 101 -13.51 -10.37 7.65
N ASN A 102 -12.43 -9.57 7.69
CA ASN A 102 -11.88 -8.89 6.53
C ASN A 102 -10.36 -9.10 6.32
N VAL A 103 -9.73 -9.96 7.13
CA VAL A 103 -8.29 -10.26 7.04
C VAL A 103 -8.06 -11.71 6.63
N TRP A 104 -7.12 -11.87 5.68
CA TRP A 104 -6.67 -13.14 5.12
C TRP A 104 -5.16 -13.25 5.26
N GLU A 105 -4.65 -14.41 5.61
CA GLU A 105 -3.22 -14.63 5.82
C GLU A 105 -2.69 -15.80 4.98
N ILE A 106 -1.46 -15.64 4.50
CA ILE A 106 -0.70 -16.75 3.92
C ILE A 106 -0.47 -17.79 5.03
N PRO A 107 -0.78 -19.08 4.81
CA PRO A 107 -0.56 -20.13 5.81
C PRO A 107 0.91 -20.19 6.24
N SER A 108 1.15 -20.43 7.54
CA SER A 108 2.51 -20.58 8.06
C SER A 108 3.25 -21.71 7.35
N GLY A 109 4.48 -21.45 6.92
CA GLY A 109 5.32 -22.44 6.23
C GLY A 109 5.04 -22.57 4.73
N ALA A 110 4.17 -21.73 4.16
CA ALA A 110 4.04 -21.64 2.71
C ALA A 110 5.37 -21.24 2.05
N SER A 111 5.67 -21.86 0.92
CA SER A 111 6.88 -21.59 0.14
C SER A 111 6.56 -21.73 -1.35
N LEU A 112 7.25 -20.94 -2.17
CA LEU A 112 7.15 -21.01 -3.62
C LEU A 112 8.11 -22.07 -4.16
N THR A 113 7.70 -22.76 -5.22
CA THR A 113 8.63 -23.53 -6.06
C THR A 113 9.62 -22.61 -6.78
N ASP A 114 10.69 -23.17 -7.33
CA ASP A 114 11.69 -22.41 -8.09
C ASP A 114 11.08 -21.66 -9.28
N ALA A 115 10.13 -22.30 -9.99
CA ALA A 115 9.41 -21.68 -11.09
C ALA A 115 8.51 -20.54 -10.59
N GLN A 116 7.75 -20.75 -9.53
CA GLN A 116 6.89 -19.72 -8.93
C GLN A 116 7.70 -18.54 -8.38
N PHE A 117 8.86 -18.78 -7.80
CA PHE A 117 9.76 -17.72 -7.33
C PHE A 117 10.36 -16.93 -8.50
N ALA A 118 10.67 -17.58 -9.63
CA ALA A 118 11.06 -16.88 -10.85
C ALA A 118 9.92 -15.99 -11.36
N ASN A 119 8.68 -16.49 -11.34
CA ASN A 119 7.49 -15.75 -11.76
C ASN A 119 7.12 -14.63 -10.79
N TYR A 120 7.35 -14.80 -9.48
CA TYR A 120 7.28 -13.71 -8.50
C TYR A 120 8.22 -12.56 -8.87
N LYS A 121 9.49 -12.87 -9.17
CA LYS A 121 10.47 -11.85 -9.59
C LYS A 121 10.09 -11.17 -10.92
N ALA A 122 9.32 -11.86 -11.77
CA ALA A 122 8.76 -11.31 -13.00
C ALA A 122 7.51 -10.43 -12.77
N GLY A 123 6.90 -10.47 -11.59
CA GLY A 123 5.63 -9.78 -11.28
C GLY A 123 4.38 -10.55 -11.73
N ASP A 124 4.52 -11.85 -11.94
CA ASP A 124 3.50 -12.75 -12.50
C ASP A 124 2.73 -13.52 -11.41
N LEU A 125 2.78 -13.05 -10.16
CA LEU A 125 1.90 -13.52 -9.10
C LEU A 125 0.85 -12.46 -8.76
N TYR A 126 -0.34 -12.91 -8.37
CA TYR A 126 -1.41 -12.01 -7.95
C TYR A 126 -2.22 -12.54 -6.80
N LEU A 127 -2.76 -11.61 -6.02
CA LEU A 127 -3.76 -11.89 -5.00
C LEU A 127 -5.14 -11.75 -5.62
N ASN A 128 -6.07 -12.62 -5.22
CA ASN A 128 -7.47 -12.57 -5.63
C ASN A 128 -8.36 -12.92 -4.45
N VAL A 129 -9.50 -12.23 -4.30
CA VAL A 129 -10.49 -12.48 -3.26
C VAL A 129 -11.85 -12.67 -3.91
N HIS A 130 -12.58 -13.69 -3.47
CA HIS A 130 -13.87 -14.11 -3.99
C HIS A 130 -14.98 -13.74 -3.03
N SER A 131 -16.20 -13.56 -3.55
CA SER A 131 -17.43 -13.43 -2.75
C SER A 131 -18.51 -14.39 -3.25
N VAL A 132 -19.65 -14.42 -2.56
CA VAL A 132 -20.81 -15.19 -3.02
C VAL A 132 -21.30 -14.70 -4.40
N ALA A 133 -21.31 -13.39 -4.62
CA ALA A 133 -21.74 -12.78 -5.88
C ALA A 133 -20.72 -12.98 -7.02
N HIS A 134 -19.43 -13.04 -6.65
CA HIS A 134 -18.31 -13.15 -7.59
C HIS A 134 -17.42 -14.33 -7.24
N ARG A 135 -17.91 -15.53 -7.57
CA ARG A 135 -17.28 -16.81 -7.20
C ARG A 135 -15.96 -17.06 -7.90
N ASP A 136 -15.76 -16.49 -9.09
CA ASP A 136 -14.53 -16.62 -9.87
C ASP A 136 -13.48 -15.54 -9.52
N GLY A 137 -13.84 -14.55 -8.70
CA GLY A 137 -12.99 -13.45 -8.28
C GLY A 137 -13.75 -12.12 -8.27
N GLU A 138 -13.62 -11.34 -7.21
CA GLU A 138 -14.21 -9.99 -7.11
C GLU A 138 -13.16 -8.88 -7.18
N ILE A 139 -12.02 -9.07 -6.50
CA ILE A 139 -10.93 -8.10 -6.48
C ILE A 139 -9.57 -8.80 -6.63
N ARG A 140 -8.70 -8.20 -7.45
CA ARG A 140 -7.35 -8.71 -7.76
C ARG A 140 -6.32 -7.62 -7.68
N GLY A 141 -5.09 -8.00 -7.36
CA GLY A 141 -3.91 -7.15 -7.46
C GLY A 141 -2.64 -7.96 -7.68
N GLN A 142 -1.81 -7.55 -8.65
CA GLN A 142 -0.49 -8.16 -8.84
C GLN A 142 0.40 -7.91 -7.63
N ILE A 143 1.18 -8.92 -7.25
CA ILE A 143 2.22 -8.83 -6.24
C ILE A 143 3.47 -8.27 -6.92
N LYS A 144 3.96 -7.15 -6.42
CA LYS A 144 5.21 -6.51 -6.91
C LYS A 144 6.32 -6.71 -5.89
N GLU A 145 7.56 -6.83 -6.38
CA GLU A 145 8.72 -6.75 -5.49
C GLU A 145 8.72 -5.41 -4.76
N ASP A 146 8.97 -5.44 -3.45
CA ASP A 146 9.23 -4.23 -2.69
C ASP A 146 10.57 -3.64 -3.16
N ARG A 147 10.52 -2.48 -3.83
CA ARG A 147 11.69 -1.77 -4.34
C ARG A 147 12.22 -0.70 -3.38
N SER A 148 11.77 -0.65 -2.13
CA SER A 148 12.15 0.38 -1.16
C SER A 148 13.63 0.34 -0.70
N HIS A 149 14.42 -0.66 -1.13
CA HIS A 149 15.82 -0.84 -0.71
C HIS A 149 16.80 -1.14 -1.87
N ARG A 150 16.54 -0.65 -3.10
CA ARG A 150 17.56 -0.67 -4.17
C ARG A 150 18.26 0.68 -4.30
#